data_AF-A0A8J4LZ05-F1
#
_entry.id   AF-A0A8J4LZ05-F1
#
_cell.length_a   1.000
_cell.length_b   1.000
_cell.length_c   1.000
_cell.angle_alpha   90.00
_cell.angle_beta   90.00
_cell.angle_gamma   90.00
#
_symmetry.space_group_name_H-M   'P 1'
#
loop_
_entity.id
_entity.type
_entity.pdbx_description
1 polymer ?
#
loop_
_entity_poly.entity_id
_entity_poly.type
_entity_poly.pdbx_seq_one_letter_code
_entity_poly.pdbx_strand_id
1 'polypeptide(L)'
;MAENCIHGYCARLEDLGLTSEVFLQMYALHDRACDQYHIVGLMLVAGQSLPAALSSLSAFDGFVYHKTDTSRILVKQFVSALLVGMSPLNSLTLVSGREVL
;
A
#
# COMPACT_ATOMS: atom_id res chain seq x y z
N MET A 1 12.12 -3.07 9.06
CA MET A 1 10.99 -3.93 9.52
C MET A 1 9.76 -3.76 8.63
N ALA A 2 9.31 -2.53 8.33
CA ALA A 2 8.17 -2.28 7.44
C ALA A 2 8.32 -2.87 6.02
N GLU A 3 9.52 -2.79 5.43
CA GLU A 3 9.80 -3.41 4.11
C GLU A 3 9.63 -4.94 4.14
N ASN A 4 10.03 -5.62 5.21
CA ASN A 4 9.82 -7.07 5.34
C ASN A 4 8.34 -7.42 5.40
N CYS A 5 7.50 -6.56 6.01
CA CYS A 5 6.05 -6.74 5.99
C CYS A 5 5.48 -6.59 4.57
N ILE A 6 5.97 -5.59 3.81
CA ILE A 6 5.59 -5.39 2.41
C ILE A 6 5.98 -6.62 1.57
N HIS A 7 7.22 -7.08 1.67
CA HIS A 7 7.70 -8.26 0.94
C HIS A 7 6.92 -9.53 1.31
N GLY A 8 6.65 -9.75 2.59
CA GLY A 8 5.86 -10.89 3.04
C GLY A 8 4.43 -10.87 2.52
N TYR A 9 3.82 -9.67 2.45
CA TYR A 9 2.48 -9.50 1.89
C TYR A 9 2.48 -9.77 0.37
N CYS A 10 3.45 -9.26 -0.37
CA CYS A 10 3.61 -9.56 -1.80
C CYS A 10 3.80 -11.05 -2.07
N ALA A 11 4.65 -11.74 -1.30
CA ALA A 11 4.86 -13.18 -1.45
C ALA A 11 3.56 -13.98 -1.23
N ARG A 12 2.74 -13.59 -0.25
CA ARG A 12 1.43 -14.23 -0.03
C ARG A 12 0.45 -14.00 -1.18
N LEU A 13 0.49 -12.83 -1.84
CA LEU A 13 -0.32 -12.59 -3.04
C LEU A 13 0.11 -13.46 -4.21
N GLU A 14 1.41 -13.69 -4.35
CA GLU A 14 1.98 -14.61 -5.33
C GLU A 14 1.53 -16.05 -5.07
N ASP A 15 1.60 -16.50 -3.82
CA ASP A 15 1.16 -17.85 -3.41
C ASP A 15 -0.34 -18.09 -3.66
N LEU A 16 -1.16 -17.04 -3.56
CA LEU A 16 -2.59 -17.09 -3.87
C LEU A 16 -2.90 -17.03 -5.37
N GLY A 17 -1.90 -16.84 -6.23
CA GLY A 17 -2.07 -16.72 -7.67
C GLY A 17 -2.76 -15.44 -8.14
N LEU A 18 -2.73 -14.37 -7.33
CA LEU A 18 -3.46 -13.11 -7.61
C LEU A 18 -2.65 -12.11 -8.46
N THR A 19 -1.43 -12.46 -8.87
CA THR A 19 -0.48 -11.57 -9.55
C THR A 19 -0.96 -11.06 -10.90
N SER A 20 -1.83 -11.80 -11.59
CA SER A 20 -2.43 -11.38 -12.86
C SER A 20 -3.69 -10.52 -12.70
N GLU A 21 -4.28 -10.48 -11.50
CA GLU A 21 -5.57 -9.83 -11.23
C GLU A 21 -5.43 -8.54 -10.43
N VAL A 22 -4.28 -8.37 -9.77
CA VAL A 22 -4.02 -7.28 -8.84
C VAL A 22 -2.73 -6.57 -9.22
N PHE A 23 -2.82 -5.25 -9.34
CA PHE A 23 -1.65 -4.38 -9.28
C PHE A 23 -1.52 -3.83 -7.87
N LEU A 24 -0.33 -3.93 -7.29
CA LEU A 24 -0.05 -3.46 -5.94
C LEU A 24 1.24 -2.64 -5.92
N GLN A 25 1.16 -1.49 -5.27
CA GLN A 25 2.30 -0.62 -5.00
C GLN A 25 2.23 -0.14 -3.56
N MET A 26 3.25 -0.45 -2.75
CA MET A 26 3.28 -0.15 -1.32
C MET A 26 4.53 0.63 -0.95
N TYR A 27 4.39 1.47 0.06
CA TYR A 27 5.44 2.31 0.59
C TYR A 27 5.46 2.24 2.11
N ALA A 28 6.67 2.23 2.67
CA ALA A 28 6.89 2.52 4.07
C ALA A 28 6.99 4.04 4.25
N LEU A 29 6.21 4.58 5.17
CA LEU A 29 6.23 5.97 5.56
C LEU A 29 6.66 6.07 7.03
N HIS A 30 7.50 7.04 7.38
CA HIS A 30 7.93 7.33 8.74
C HIS A 30 7.26 8.59 9.25
N ASP A 31 6.56 8.46 10.38
CA ASP A 31 6.09 9.58 11.19
C ASP A 31 7.21 10.00 12.14
N ARG A 32 7.79 11.19 11.90
CA ARG A 32 8.89 11.71 12.71
C ARG A 32 8.44 12.25 14.06
N ALA A 33 7.15 12.58 14.23
CA ALA A 33 6.64 13.15 15.47
C ALA A 33 6.48 12.08 16.56
N CYS A 34 6.07 10.87 16.17
CA CYS A 34 5.86 9.75 17.09
C CYS A 34 6.83 8.58 16.89
N ASP A 35 7.77 8.70 15.96
CA ASP A 35 8.76 7.67 15.60
C ASP A 35 8.12 6.32 15.22
N GLN A 36 7.05 6.38 14.41
CA GLN A 36 6.31 5.20 13.96
C GLN A 36 6.41 5.01 12.44
N TYR A 37 6.37 3.75 12.02
CA TYR A 37 6.32 3.38 10.62
C TYR A 37 4.90 2.98 10.22
N HIS A 38 4.45 3.51 9.11
CA HIS A 38 3.17 3.19 8.49
C HIS A 38 3.43 2.57 7.12
N ILE A 39 2.58 1.62 6.73
CA ILE A 39 2.61 1.07 5.38
C ILE A 39 1.35 1.55 4.67
N VAL A 40 1.55 2.21 3.54
CA VAL A 40 0.47 2.73 2.70
C VAL A 40 0.66 2.22 1.29
N GLY A 41 -0.42 1.85 0.61
CA GLY A 41 -0.33 1.34 -0.74
C GLY A 41 -1.53 1.67 -1.62
N LEU A 42 -1.30 1.57 -2.91
CA LEU A 42 -2.29 1.58 -3.97
C LEU A 42 -2.48 0.15 -4.45
N MET A 43 -3.73 -0.32 -4.44
CA MET A 43 -4.12 -1.61 -4.98
C MET A 43 -5.19 -1.41 -6.05
N LEU A 44 -4.94 -1.89 -7.26
CA LEU A 44 -5.92 -1.96 -8.34
C LEU A 44 -6.33 -3.41 -8.51
N VAL A 45 -7.65 -3.62 -8.56
CA VAL A 45 -8.26 -4.94 -8.65
C VAL A 45 -9.21 -4.92 -9.84
N ALA A 46 -9.18 -5.96 -10.67
CA ALA A 46 -10.14 -6.09 -11.75
C ALA A 46 -11.56 -6.33 -11.20
N GLY A 47 -12.52 -5.51 -11.66
CA GLY A 47 -13.94 -5.65 -11.28
C GLY A 47 -14.40 -4.68 -10.18
N GLN A 48 -15.57 -4.98 -9.59
CA GLN A 48 -16.25 -4.09 -8.65
C GLN A 48 -16.03 -4.45 -7.18
N SER A 49 -15.57 -5.66 -6.88
CA SER A 49 -15.43 -6.20 -5.53
C SER A 49 -14.01 -6.66 -5.28
N LEU A 50 -13.59 -6.57 -4.01
CA LEU A 50 -12.33 -7.17 -3.56
C LEU A 50 -12.42 -8.71 -3.64
N PRO A 51 -11.47 -9.42 -4.27
CA PRO A 51 -11.35 -10.86 -4.22
C PRO A 51 -11.42 -11.39 -2.78
N ALA A 52 -12.17 -12.47 -2.58
CA ALA A 52 -12.37 -13.06 -1.25
C ALA A 52 -11.04 -13.44 -0.57
N ALA A 53 -10.07 -13.92 -1.36
CA ALA A 53 -8.72 -14.27 -0.89
C ALA A 53 -7.94 -13.06 -0.32
N LEU A 54 -8.15 -11.85 -0.86
CA LEU A 54 -7.57 -10.62 -0.30
C LEU A 54 -8.23 -10.22 1.02
N SER A 55 -9.55 -10.43 1.13
CA SER A 55 -10.28 -10.15 2.36
C SER A 55 -9.77 -10.99 3.53
N SER A 56 -9.41 -12.25 3.29
CA SER A 56 -8.81 -13.10 4.33
C SER A 56 -7.39 -12.68 4.71
N LEU A 57 -6.60 -12.19 3.75
CA LEU A 57 -5.25 -11.67 4.02
C LEU A 57 -5.27 -10.40 4.88
N SER A 58 -6.25 -9.51 4.68
CA SER A 58 -6.38 -8.29 5.49
C SER A 58 -6.51 -8.59 6.97
N ALA A 59 -7.29 -9.62 7.34
CA ALA A 59 -7.45 -10.02 8.74
C ALA A 59 -6.16 -10.58 9.35
N PHE A 60 -5.30 -11.17 8.54
CA PHE A 60 -4.04 -11.76 8.99
C PHE A 60 -2.92 -10.72 9.09
N ASP A 61 -2.78 -9.87 8.08
CA ASP A 61 -1.68 -8.91 7.95
C ASP A 61 -1.99 -7.53 8.53
N GLY A 62 -3.24 -7.29 8.95
CA GLY A 62 -3.67 -6.03 9.55
C GLY A 62 -3.86 -4.88 8.56
N PHE A 63 -3.83 -5.15 7.25
CA PHE A 63 -4.12 -4.15 6.23
C PHE A 63 -5.61 -3.85 6.14
N VAL A 64 -5.95 -2.57 6.04
CA VAL A 64 -7.33 -2.12 5.83
C VAL A 64 -7.48 -1.63 4.39
N TYR A 65 -8.41 -2.21 3.64
CA TYR A 65 -8.70 -1.77 2.28
C TYR A 65 -9.85 -0.77 2.24
N HIS A 66 -9.64 0.32 1.51
CA HIS A 66 -10.68 1.31 1.26
C HIS A 66 -10.95 1.39 -0.25
N LYS A 67 -12.15 1.00 -0.69
CA LYS A 67 -12.58 1.25 -2.07
C LYS A 67 -12.85 2.75 -2.21
N THR A 68 -12.13 3.40 -3.12
CA THR A 68 -12.21 4.86 -3.32
C THR A 68 -12.80 5.21 -4.68
N ASP A 69 -13.51 6.33 -4.73
CA ASP A 69 -14.00 6.93 -5.96
C ASP A 69 -12.91 7.78 -6.62
N THR A 70 -12.53 7.43 -7.85
CA THR A 70 -11.47 8.09 -8.63
C THR A 70 -11.87 9.49 -9.10
N SER A 71 -13.16 9.88 -8.98
CA SER A 71 -13.62 11.24 -9.28
C SER A 71 -13.13 12.26 -8.23
N ARG A 72 -12.84 11.81 -7.00
CA ARG A 72 -12.46 12.67 -5.88
C ARG A 72 -11.04 13.21 -6.03
N ILE A 73 -10.88 14.53 -5.87
CA ILE A 73 -9.58 15.21 -5.99
C ILE A 73 -8.53 14.64 -5.04
N LEU A 74 -8.90 14.39 -3.78
CA LEU A 74 -7.99 13.83 -2.78
C LEU A 74 -7.46 12.45 -3.19
N VAL A 75 -8.30 11.61 -3.80
CA VAL A 75 -7.89 10.28 -4.28
C VAL A 75 -6.91 10.42 -5.43
N LYS A 76 -7.16 11.35 -6.36
CA LYS A 76 -6.23 11.64 -7.46
C LYS A 76 -4.88 12.15 -6.94
N GLN A 77 -4.89 13.08 -5.99
CA GLN A 77 -3.66 13.61 -5.38
C GLN A 77 -2.88 12.52 -4.66
N PHE A 78 -3.57 11.70 -3.88
CA PHE A 78 -2.99 10.57 -3.16
C PHE A 78 -2.32 9.57 -4.12
N VAL A 79 -3.05 9.14 -5.16
CA VAL A 79 -2.54 8.23 -6.19
C VAL A 79 -1.35 8.84 -6.92
N SER A 80 -1.45 10.10 -7.35
CA SER A 80 -0.37 10.80 -8.03
C SER A 80 0.90 10.89 -7.18
N ALA A 81 0.77 11.23 -5.89
CA ALA A 81 1.90 11.31 -4.98
C ALA A 81 2.61 9.96 -4.83
N LEU A 82 1.84 8.88 -4.64
CA LEU A 82 2.40 7.52 -4.57
C LEU A 82 3.10 7.12 -5.88
N LEU A 83 2.50 7.40 -7.05
CA LEU A 83 3.09 7.04 -8.33
C LEU A 83 4.43 7.73 -8.61
N VAL A 84 4.64 8.95 -8.09
CA VAL A 84 5.90 9.68 -8.23
C VAL A 84 6.85 9.48 -7.03
N GLY A 85 6.55 8.54 -6.13
CA GLY A 85 7.40 8.20 -4.99
C GLY A 85 7.47 9.30 -3.92
N MET A 86 6.39 10.08 -3.76
CA MET A 86 6.24 11.06 -2.70
C MET A 86 5.22 10.58 -1.65
N SER A 87 5.39 11.06 -0.41
CA SER A 87 4.39 10.80 0.63
C SER A 87 3.08 11.52 0.28
N PRO A 88 1.93 10.82 0.24
CA PRO A 88 0.63 11.46 0.06
C PRO A 88 0.12 12.14 1.34
N LEU A 89 0.83 11.99 2.46
CA LEU A 89 0.46 12.50 3.77
C LEU A 89 1.55 13.45 4.25
N ASN A 90 1.23 14.74 4.37
CA ASN A 90 2.21 15.80 4.66
C ASN A 90 2.99 15.61 5.98
N SER A 91 2.43 14.88 6.93
CA SER A 91 3.08 14.59 8.21
C SER A 91 4.05 13.42 8.14
N LEU A 92 4.01 12.62 7.07
CA LEU A 92 4.79 11.40 6.93
C LEU A 92 5.85 11.56 5.84
N THR A 93 7.03 10.98 6.07
CA THR A 93 8.11 10.96 5.10
C THR A 93 8.19 9.59 4.44
N LEU A 94 8.31 9.54 3.12
CA LEU A 94 8.50 8.28 2.41
C LEU A 94 9.91 7.75 2.68
N VAL A 95 9.99 6.53 3.19
CA VAL A 95 11.25 5.84 3.43
C VAL A 95 11.51 4.98 2.20
N SER A 96 12.35 5.48 1.31
CA SER A 96 12.88 4.66 0.22
C SER A 96 14.02 3.82 0.79
N GLY A 97 13.99 2.50 0.63
CA GLY A 97 15.07 1.58 1.05
C GLY A 97 16.45 1.86 0.44
N ARG A 98 16.60 2.95 -0.34
CA ARG A 98 17.88 3.48 -0.82
C ARG A 98 18.56 4.47 0.11
N GLU A 99 17.96 4.87 1.24
CA GLU A 99 18.67 5.66 2.25
C GLU A 99 19.34 4.75 3.29
N VAL A 100 20.35 4.01 2.85
CA VAL A 100 21.42 3.49 3.71
C VAL A 100 22.74 3.76 2.99
N LEU A 101 23.30 4.95 3.22
CA LEU A 101 24.72 5.25 3.09
C LEU A 101 25.14 6.14 4.27
#